data_AF-A0A718WQT2-F1
#
_entry.id   AF-A0A718WQT2-F1
#
_cell.length_a   1.000
_cell.length_b   1.000
_cell.length_c   1.000
_cell.angle_alpha   90.00
_cell.angle_beta   90.00
_cell.angle_gamma   90.00
#
_symmetry.space_group_name_H-M   'P 1'
#
loop_
_entity.id
_entity.type
_entity.pdbx_description
1 polymer ?
#
loop_
_entity_poly.entity_id
_entity_poly.type
_entity_poly.pdbx_seq_one_letter_code
_entity_poly.pdbx_strand_id
1 'polypeptide(L)'
;MKRHYIFASHGTLASGVLNSVELILGKRSNVWTLCAYVEESVDLSQQVDTLIARIPPEDEIIALTDIFAGSVNNEFVRYLSRENFHLLAGINLPLVIDLFMSENDGNTT
;
A
#
# COMPACT_ATOMS: atom_id res chain seq x y z
N MET A 1 4.76 11.42 -13.42
CA MET A 1 4.98 10.55 -12.25
C MET A 1 3.76 9.66 -12.12
N LYS A 2 3.92 8.33 -12.07
CA LYS A 2 2.80 7.43 -11.78
C LYS A 2 2.67 7.24 -10.26
N ARG A 3 1.45 6.97 -9.81
CA ARG A 3 1.15 6.68 -8.41
C ARG A 3 0.88 5.18 -8.22
N HIS A 4 1.48 4.66 -7.16
CA HIS A 4 1.46 3.25 -6.78
C HIS A 4 0.97 3.14 -5.34
N TYR A 5 0.11 2.17 -5.05
CA TYR A 5 -0.42 1.94 -3.71
C TYR A 5 0.05 0.60 -3.15
N ILE A 6 0.52 0.60 -1.91
CA ILE A 6 0.84 -0.64 -1.19
C ILE A 6 -0.14 -0.78 -0.04
N PHE A 7 -0.93 -1.85 0.00
CA PHE A 7 -1.71 -2.20 1.18
C PHE A 7 -0.97 -3.27 1.96
N ALA A 8 -0.66 -3.01 3.22
CA ALA A 8 0.09 -3.95 4.05
C ALA A 8 -0.61 -4.21 5.39
N SER A 9 -0.68 -5.46 5.80
CA SER A 9 -1.34 -5.84 7.04
C SER A 9 -0.78 -7.12 7.63
N HIS A 10 -1.04 -7.35 8.92
CA HIS A 10 -1.01 -8.69 9.50
C HIS A 10 -2.12 -9.54 8.89
N GLY A 11 -1.79 -10.77 8.50
CA GLY A 11 -2.76 -11.67 7.85
C GLY A 11 -3.31 -11.07 6.55
N THR A 12 -4.56 -11.43 6.22
CA THR A 12 -5.17 -11.20 4.90
C THR A 12 -6.02 -9.94 4.78
N LEU A 13 -5.92 -8.99 5.72
CA LEU A 13 -6.71 -7.76 5.69
C LEU A 13 -6.45 -6.94 4.41
N ALA A 14 -5.18 -6.73 4.04
CA ALA A 14 -4.79 -5.95 2.86
C ALA A 14 -5.40 -6.50 1.57
N SER A 15 -5.34 -7.82 1.36
CA SER A 15 -5.95 -8.45 0.19
C SER A 15 -7.47 -8.40 0.21
N GLY A 16 -8.09 -8.52 1.39
CA GLY A 16 -9.55 -8.35 1.55
C GLY A 16 -10.03 -6.92 1.27
N VAL A 17 -9.26 -5.91 1.69
CA VAL A 17 -9.55 -4.50 1.37
C VAL A 17 -9.44 -4.28 -0.15
N LEU A 18 -8.36 -4.75 -0.79
CA LEU A 18 -8.22 -4.64 -2.25
C LEU A 18 -9.37 -5.35 -2.96
N ASN A 19 -9.76 -6.56 -2.53
CA ASN A 19 -10.89 -7.28 -3.11
C ASN A 19 -12.18 -6.45 -3.05
N SER A 20 -12.47 -5.83 -1.91
CA SER A 20 -13.64 -4.97 -1.73
C SER A 20 -13.59 -3.74 -2.64
N VAL A 21 -12.42 -3.11 -2.75
CA VAL A 21 -12.19 -1.97 -3.67
C VAL A 21 -12.44 -2.38 -5.12
N GLU A 22 -11.92 -3.52 -5.55
CA GLU A 22 -12.06 -3.97 -6.94
C GLU A 22 -13.50 -4.35 -7.29
N LEU A 23 -14.28 -4.84 -6.33
CA LEU A 23 -15.72 -5.07 -6.50
C LEU A 23 -16.51 -3.75 -6.69
N ILE A 24 -16.06 -2.66 -6.06
CA ILE A 24 -16.75 -1.37 -6.10
C ILE A 24 -16.29 -0.51 -7.29
N LEU A 25 -14.99 -0.44 -7.54
CA LEU A 25 -14.38 0.49 -8.49
C LEU A 25 -13.71 -0.19 -9.70
N GLY A 26 -13.78 -1.52 -9.80
CA GLY A 26 -13.11 -2.29 -10.84
C GLY A 26 -11.64 -2.58 -10.52
N LYS A 27 -11.04 -3.44 -11.36
CA LYS A 27 -9.66 -3.94 -11.16
C LYS A 27 -8.63 -2.81 -11.04
N ARG A 28 -7.66 -2.98 -10.14
CA ARG A 28 -6.61 -1.99 -9.89
C ARG A 28 -5.23 -2.58 -10.17
N SER A 29 -4.59 -2.14 -11.26
CA SER A 29 -3.26 -2.62 -11.67
C SER A 29 -2.10 -1.92 -10.97
N ASN A 30 -2.34 -0.78 -10.32
CA ASN A 30 -1.35 0.02 -9.59
C ASN A 30 -1.44 -0.19 -8.06
N VAL A 31 -1.91 -1.36 -7.63
CA VAL A 31 -2.01 -1.70 -6.21
C VAL A 31 -1.31 -3.03 -5.95
N TRP A 32 -0.44 -3.05 -4.94
CA TRP A 32 0.18 -4.27 -4.42
C TRP A 32 -0.31 -4.52 -3.00
N THR A 33 -0.39 -5.80 -2.64
CA THR A 33 -0.74 -6.21 -1.28
C THR A 33 0.42 -6.96 -0.64
N LEU A 34 0.64 -6.71 0.65
CA LEU A 34 1.55 -7.46 1.52
C LEU A 34 0.74 -7.99 2.69
N CYS A 35 0.55 -9.31 2.72
CA CYS A 35 -0.09 -10.02 3.82
C CYS A 35 1.01 -10.64 4.69
N ALA A 36 1.37 -9.99 5.78
CA ALA A 36 2.46 -10.44 6.64
C ALA A 36 2.05 -11.68 7.46
N TYR A 37 3.02 -12.56 7.71
CA TYR A 37 2.89 -13.74 8.60
C TYR A 37 1.85 -14.79 8.15
N VAL A 38 1.49 -14.80 6.86
CA VAL A 38 0.65 -15.87 6.27
C VAL A 38 1.46 -17.11 5.88
N GLU A 39 2.75 -16.93 5.64
CA GLU A 39 3.72 -18.00 5.38
C GLU A 39 4.82 -17.93 6.45
N GLU A 40 5.08 -19.05 7.13
CA GLU A 40 5.97 -19.09 8.30
C GLU A 40 7.46 -18.82 7.98
N SER A 41 7.86 -18.93 6.71
CA SER A 41 9.28 -18.94 6.31
C SER A 41 9.77 -17.67 5.62
N VAL A 42 8.93 -16.63 5.49
CA VAL A 42 9.29 -15.43 4.74
C VAL A 42 9.55 -14.26 5.68
N ASP A 43 10.76 -13.70 5.59
CA ASP A 43 11.15 -12.53 6.36
C ASP A 43 10.40 -11.27 5.89
N LEU A 44 9.78 -10.55 6.83
CA LEU A 44 8.95 -9.40 6.54
C LEU A 44 9.77 -8.24 5.94
N SER A 45 10.98 -8.00 6.44
CA SER A 45 11.85 -6.95 5.91
C SER A 45 12.16 -7.21 4.44
N GLN A 46 12.53 -8.44 4.10
CA GLN A 46 12.81 -8.84 2.72
C GLN A 46 11.57 -8.70 1.81
N GLN A 47 10.37 -9.01 2.32
CA GLN A 47 9.12 -8.80 1.55
C GLN A 47 8.88 -7.33 1.24
N VAL A 48 9.03 -6.45 2.24
CA VAL A 48 8.87 -5.00 2.08
C VAL A 48 9.91 -4.46 1.10
N ASP A 49 11.18 -4.84 1.26
CA ASP A 49 12.27 -4.39 0.38
C ASP A 49 12.05 -4.83 -1.06
N THR A 50 11.65 -6.09 -1.27
CA THR A 50 11.32 -6.62 -2.59
C THR A 50 10.14 -5.89 -3.22
N LEU A 51 9.15 -5.51 -2.42
CA LEU A 51 7.97 -4.82 -2.91
C LEU A 51 8.28 -3.39 -3.34
N ILE A 52 9.01 -2.64 -2.50
CA ILE A 52 9.43 -1.27 -2.82
C ILE A 52 10.36 -1.24 -4.04
N ALA A 53 11.26 -2.22 -4.18
CA ALA A 53 12.20 -2.29 -5.30
C ALA A 53 11.53 -2.55 -6.66
N ARG A 54 10.28 -3.04 -6.69
CA ARG A 54 9.51 -3.23 -7.94
C ARG A 54 8.97 -1.91 -8.50
N ILE A 55 8.91 -0.86 -7.70
CA ILE A 55 8.35 0.43 -8.07
C ILE A 55 9.49 1.38 -8.46
N PRO A 56 9.45 2.00 -9.65
CA PRO A 56 10.50 2.93 -10.09
C PRO A 56 10.79 4.03 -9.05
N PRO A 57 12.05 4.41 -8.81
CA PRO A 57 12.42 5.42 -7.82
C PRO A 57 11.72 6.78 -8.00
N GLU A 58 11.43 7.16 -9.23
CA GLU A 58 10.79 8.40 -9.62
C GLU A 58 9.27 8.42 -9.43
N ASP A 59 8.65 7.26 -9.23
CA ASP A 59 7.22 7.14 -9.06
C ASP A 59 6.80 7.25 -7.57
N GLU A 60 5.59 7.75 -7.35
CA GLU A 60 5.01 7.98 -6.02
C GLU A 60 4.47 6.69 -5.42
N ILE A 61 4.75 6.48 -4.13
CA ILE A 61 4.26 5.35 -3.36
C ILE A 61 3.39 5.86 -2.20
N ILE A 62 2.14 5.42 -2.16
CA ILE A 62 1.26 5.57 -1.00
C ILE A 62 1.12 4.21 -0.33
N ALA A 63 1.88 3.99 0.75
CA ALA A 63 1.79 2.81 1.57
C ALA A 63 0.71 2.99 2.65
N LEU A 64 -0.27 2.09 2.70
CA LEU A 64 -1.33 2.04 3.69
C LEU A 64 -1.19 0.78 4.54
N THR A 65 -0.97 0.97 5.83
CA THR A 65 -0.76 -0.12 6.80
C THR A 65 -1.98 -0.29 7.70
N ASP A 66 -2.13 -1.46 8.29
CA ASP A 66 -3.24 -1.82 9.17
C ASP A 66 -3.27 -1.00 10.47
N ILE A 67 -2.15 -0.91 11.18
CA ILE A 67 -2.09 -0.27 12.49
C ILE A 67 -0.75 0.43 12.73
N PHE A 68 -0.83 1.65 13.27
CA PHE A 68 0.34 2.41 13.68
C PHE A 68 1.11 1.67 14.79
N ALA A 69 2.43 1.80 14.81
CA ALA A 69 3.35 1.12 15.72
C ALA A 69 3.39 -0.41 15.62
N GLY A 70 2.59 -1.05 14.75
CA GLY A 70 2.70 -2.47 14.43
C GLY A 70 3.98 -2.80 13.66
N SER A 71 4.44 -4.06 13.71
CA SER A 71 5.67 -4.49 13.03
C SER A 71 5.64 -4.20 11.54
N VAL A 72 4.51 -4.50 10.87
CA VAL A 72 4.28 -4.16 9.46
C VAL A 72 4.50 -2.67 9.20
N ASN A 73 3.85 -1.79 9.98
CA ASN A 73 4.04 -0.36 9.82
C ASN A 73 5.49 0.10 10.05
N ASN A 74 6.16 -0.45 11.05
CA ASN A 74 7.54 -0.08 11.39
C ASN A 74 8.52 -0.45 10.27
N GLU A 75 8.27 -1.51 9.51
CA GLU A 75 9.08 -1.86 8.35
C GLU A 75 8.98 -0.80 7.23
N PHE A 76 7.85 -0.13 7.07
CA PHE A 76 7.70 0.96 6.10
C PHE A 76 8.29 2.30 6.58
N VAL A 77 8.48 2.50 7.89
CA VAL A 77 9.05 3.75 8.45
C VAL A 77 10.45 4.05 7.91
N ARG A 78 11.26 3.03 7.61
CA ARG A 78 12.61 3.21 7.04
C ARG A 78 12.60 3.85 5.65
N TYR A 79 11.46 3.86 4.97
CA TYR A 79 11.29 4.42 3.64
C TYR A 79 10.82 5.88 3.64
N LEU A 80 10.61 6.49 4.82
CA LEU A 80 10.20 7.90 4.92
C LEU A 80 11.24 8.89 4.34
N SER A 81 12.50 8.49 4.18
CA SER A 81 13.52 9.30 3.51
C SER A 81 13.51 9.17 1.99
N ARG A 82 12.72 8.26 1.41
CA ARG A 82 12.56 8.11 -0.03
C ARG A 82 11.68 9.27 -0.54
N GLU A 83 12.09 9.89 -1.65
CA GLU A 83 11.28 10.92 -2.31
C GLU A 83 9.94 10.33 -2.80
N ASN A 84 8.87 11.11 -2.73
CA ASN A 84 7.51 10.71 -3.14
C ASN A 84 7.00 9.43 -2.43
N PHE A 85 7.41 9.21 -1.19
CA PHE A 85 6.92 8.11 -0.35
C PHE A 85 6.02 8.64 0.76
N HIS A 86 4.80 8.11 0.85
CA HIS A 86 3.80 8.46 1.85
C HIS A 86 3.40 7.21 2.63
N LEU A 87 3.39 7.30 3.95
CA LEU A 87 2.96 6.22 4.84
C LEU A 87 1.73 6.65 5.64
N LEU A 88 0.64 5.92 5.48
CA LEU A 88 -0.60 6.08 6.22
C LEU A 88 -0.86 4.80 7.01
N ALA A 89 -1.29 4.93 8.27
CA ALA A 89 -1.66 3.80 9.11
C ALA A 89 -3.15 3.85 9.42
N GLY A 90 -3.79 2.68 9.55
CA GLY A 90 -5.23 2.56 9.77
C GLY A 90 -6.02 2.40 8.48
N ILE A 91 -5.56 1.53 7.56
CA ILE A 91 -6.26 1.25 6.31
C ILE A 91 -7.72 0.87 6.57
N ASN A 92 -8.62 1.53 5.84
CA ASN A 92 -10.05 1.24 5.86
C ASN A 92 -10.66 1.57 4.50
N LEU A 93 -11.83 0.98 4.22
CA LEU A 93 -12.45 1.07 2.91
C LEU A 93 -12.82 2.52 2.51
N PRO A 94 -13.42 3.36 3.38
CA PRO A 94 -13.70 4.76 3.05
C PRO A 94 -12.45 5.55 2.62
N LEU A 95 -11.36 5.44 3.36
CA LEU A 95 -10.08 6.10 3.05
C LEU A 95 -9.58 5.71 1.66
N VAL A 96 -9.57 4.41 1.37
CA VAL A 96 -9.02 3.89 0.11
C VAL A 96 -9.88 4.30 -1.09
N ILE A 97 -11.21 4.28 -0.95
CA ILE A 97 -12.13 4.72 -2.01
C ILE A 97 -11.89 6.20 -2.33
N ASP A 98 -11.80 7.05 -1.31
CA ASP A 98 -11.59 8.49 -1.49
C ASP A 98 -10.27 8.81 -2.19
N LEU A 99 -9.18 8.12 -1.80
CA LEU A 99 -7.88 8.25 -2.47
C LEU A 99 -7.97 7.94 -3.97
N PHE A 100 -8.63 6.85 -4.36
CA PHE A 100 -8.80 6.51 -5.77
C PHE A 100 -9.73 7.45 -6.54
N MET A 101 -10.73 8.05 -5.88
CA MET A 101 -11.62 9.01 -6.53
C MET A 101 -10.90 10.35 -6.75
N SER A 102 -10.15 10.81 -5.74
CA SER A 102 -9.37 12.05 -5.82
C SER A 102 -8.22 11.99 -6.83
N GLU A 103 -7.69 10.80 -7.13
CA GLU A 103 -6.68 10.59 -8.18
C GLU A 103 -7.17 11.01 -9.58
N ASN A 104 -8.47 10.84 -9.87
CA ASN A 104 -9.04 11.19 -11.17
C ASN A 104 -9.33 12.69 -11.33
N ASP A 105 -9.55 13.41 -10.21
CA ASP A 105 -9.89 14.83 -10.24
C ASP A 105 -8.66 15.71 -10.57
N GLY A 106 -7.46 15.26 -10.19
CA GLY A 106 -6.20 15.95 -10.46
C GLY A 106 -5.74 15.95 -11.94
N ASN A 107 -6.44 15.23 -12.82
CA ASN A 107 -6.11 15.12 -14.25
C ASN A 107 -7.04 15.97 -15.15
N THR A 108 -7.82 16.90 -14.57
CA THR A 108 -8.80 17.75 -15.27
C THR A 108 -8.38 19.22 -15.42
N THR A 109 -7.09 19.55 -15.29
CA THR A 109 -6.56 20.90 -15.58
C THR A 109 -5.41 20.89 -16.56
#